data_AF-A0A3S2WP80-F1
#
_entry.id   AF-A0A3S2WP80-F1
#
_cell.length_a   1.000
_cell.length_b   1.000
_cell.length_c   1.000
_cell.angle_alpha   90.00
_cell.angle_beta   90.00
_cell.angle_gamma   90.00
#
_symmetry.space_group_name_H-M   'P 1'
#
loop_
_entity.id
_entity.type
_entity.pdbx_description
1 polymer ?
#
loop_
_entity_poly.entity_id
_entity_poly.type
_entity_poly.pdbx_seq_one_letter_code
_entity_poly.pdbx_strand_id
1 'polypeptide(L)'
;MKRLYLTTEVCMSDPVLKSKALGLMYGLLAGDVLGSAVEGLEHNERAERLGVELTEIMLQNPWQTLAGQASDSGELAVLLCRLLAHYGEYQEEGAWQAYEYWLRTEPFAVPEELKCALLSAPNEDSVACTALARVAPVALMVPQQSLPQLAAWAMADTALTHPNMLCQQISGLYVMALGHLLENDCSADDLYLLLKDWASQLKVDKRIIRVIDEALFVPPADFEQPDSQALICFQNAIWQLLYAQDYLDAMFDTLKRGGDTANNASVTGALLGACYGVAEVPQLLRNAITHCRPLKGQFGVRQPRPECCWANEVDYLTEQILTGKKKPV
;
A
#
# COMPACT_ATOMS: atom_id res chain seq x y z
N MET A 1 24.57 -23.04 15.15
CA MET A 1 23.66 -22.89 16.31
C MET A 1 22.24 -22.93 15.78
N LYS A 2 21.46 -23.91 16.24
CA LYS A 2 20.11 -24.20 15.75
C LYS A 2 19.15 -23.09 16.23
N ARG A 3 18.47 -22.38 15.31
CA ARG A 3 17.24 -21.66 15.65
C ARG A 3 16.27 -22.69 16.21
N LEU A 4 15.91 -22.55 17.48
CA LEU A 4 14.76 -23.26 18.02
C LEU A 4 13.54 -22.82 17.20
N TYR A 5 12.81 -23.81 16.71
CA TYR A 5 11.47 -23.65 16.20
C TYR A 5 10.62 -22.99 17.29
N LEU A 6 10.44 -21.68 17.20
CA LEU A 6 9.33 -21.01 17.86
C LEU A 6 8.08 -21.57 17.18
N THR A 7 7.40 -22.40 17.94
CA THR A 7 6.17 -23.10 17.57
C THR A 7 5.13 -22.12 17.07
N THR A 8 4.50 -22.48 15.95
CA THR A 8 3.40 -21.80 15.25
C THR A 8 2.20 -21.39 16.14
N GLU A 9 2.12 -21.88 17.37
CA GLU A 9 1.10 -21.47 18.36
C GLU A 9 1.34 -20.09 18.99
N VAL A 10 2.58 -19.56 18.99
CA VAL A 10 2.90 -18.28 19.65
C VAL A 10 2.46 -17.06 18.83
N CYS A 11 2.29 -17.20 17.50
CA CYS A 11 1.93 -16.09 16.62
C CYS A 11 0.42 -15.72 16.70
N MET A 12 -0.43 -16.63 17.17
CA MET A 12 -1.89 -16.41 17.26
C MET A 12 -2.32 -15.38 18.31
N SER A 13 -1.42 -14.96 19.19
CA SER A 13 -1.77 -14.23 20.42
C SER A 13 -0.98 -12.95 20.64
N ASP A 14 -0.26 -12.43 19.64
CA ASP A 14 0.38 -11.11 19.79
C ASP A 14 -0.58 -10.00 19.34
N PRO A 15 -1.27 -9.32 20.28
CA PRO A 15 -2.17 -8.23 19.95
C PRO A 15 -1.45 -7.04 19.30
N VAL A 16 -0.14 -6.88 19.53
CA VAL A 16 0.66 -5.80 18.93
C VAL A 16 0.89 -6.08 17.45
N LEU A 17 1.36 -7.28 17.10
CA LEU A 17 1.51 -7.71 15.70
C LEU A 17 0.19 -7.58 14.95
N LYS A 18 -0.92 -8.08 15.52
CA LYS A 18 -2.25 -7.97 14.90
C LYS A 18 -2.66 -6.50 14.71
N SER A 19 -2.43 -5.64 15.71
CA SER A 19 -2.73 -4.21 15.61
C SER A 19 -1.94 -3.53 14.50
N LYS A 20 -0.63 -3.80 14.40
CA LYS A 20 0.25 -3.25 13.36
C LYS A 20 -0.09 -3.77 11.96
N ALA A 21 -0.40 -5.05 11.82
CA ALA A 21 -0.79 -5.66 10.56
C ALA A 21 -2.15 -5.12 10.05
N LEU A 22 -3.13 -4.97 10.94
CA LEU A 22 -4.38 -4.31 10.61
C LEU A 22 -4.15 -2.82 10.29
N GLY A 23 -3.25 -2.16 11.02
CA GLY A 23 -2.85 -0.79 10.75
C GLY A 23 -2.26 -0.64 9.35
N LEU A 24 -1.37 -1.53 8.94
CA LEU A 24 -0.81 -1.58 7.58
C LEU A 24 -1.92 -1.64 6.53
N MET A 25 -2.83 -2.62 6.65
CA MET A 25 -3.87 -2.81 5.63
C MET A 25 -4.91 -1.69 5.61
N TYR A 26 -5.40 -1.26 6.78
CA TYR A 26 -6.33 -0.15 6.87
C TYR A 26 -5.69 1.17 6.49
N GLY A 27 -4.41 1.36 6.82
CA GLY A 27 -3.65 2.55 6.47
C GLY A 27 -3.46 2.68 4.97
N LEU A 28 -3.16 1.58 4.28
CA LEU A 28 -3.13 1.53 2.81
C LEU A 28 -4.50 1.89 2.22
N LEU A 29 -5.55 1.18 2.63
CA LEU A 29 -6.89 1.35 2.06
C LEU A 29 -7.52 2.71 2.37
N ALA A 30 -7.26 3.26 3.55
CA ALA A 30 -7.73 4.59 3.91
C ALA A 30 -6.95 5.68 3.14
N GLY A 31 -5.65 5.47 2.90
CA GLY A 31 -4.84 6.33 2.04
C GLY A 31 -5.38 6.35 0.61
N ASP A 32 -5.67 5.18 0.05
CA ASP A 32 -6.27 4.99 -1.28
C ASP A 32 -7.63 5.72 -1.43
N VAL A 33 -8.54 5.47 -0.47
CA VAL A 33 -9.89 6.08 -0.47
C VAL A 33 -9.81 7.59 -0.35
N LEU A 34 -8.91 8.13 0.47
CA LEU A 34 -8.75 9.58 0.61
C LEU A 34 -8.03 10.19 -0.59
N GLY A 35 -7.02 9.50 -1.12
CA GLY A 35 -6.24 10.01 -2.24
C GLY A 35 -7.01 10.04 -3.54
N SER A 36 -7.84 9.04 -3.79
CA SER A 36 -8.77 9.04 -4.91
C SER A 36 -9.85 10.13 -4.80
N ALA A 37 -10.12 10.70 -3.62
CA ALA A 37 -11.09 11.79 -3.51
C ALA A 37 -10.63 13.09 -4.21
N VAL A 38 -9.32 13.25 -4.41
CA VAL A 38 -8.70 14.47 -4.95
C VAL A 38 -7.76 14.24 -6.12
N GLU A 39 -7.69 13.01 -6.62
CA GLU A 39 -6.78 12.65 -7.69
C GLU A 39 -7.15 13.34 -9.01
N GLY A 40 -6.13 13.85 -9.70
CA GLY A 40 -6.28 14.63 -10.93
C GLY A 40 -6.88 16.04 -10.73
N LEU A 41 -7.18 16.46 -9.49
CA LEU A 41 -7.65 17.83 -9.22
C LEU A 41 -6.49 18.83 -9.22
N GLU A 42 -6.76 20.01 -9.77
CA GLU A 42 -5.87 21.16 -9.70
C GLU A 42 -5.69 21.65 -8.25
N HIS A 43 -4.59 22.35 -7.98
CA HIS A 43 -4.21 22.73 -6.61
C HIS A 43 -5.32 23.43 -5.81
N ASN A 44 -6.04 24.38 -6.42
CA ASN A 44 -7.10 25.13 -5.74
C ASN A 44 -8.33 24.26 -5.47
N GLU A 45 -8.77 23.48 -6.45
CA GLU A 45 -9.92 22.57 -6.30
C GLU A 45 -9.64 21.50 -5.26
N ARG A 46 -8.40 20.99 -5.24
CA ARG A 46 -7.92 20.07 -4.21
C ARG A 46 -7.91 20.69 -2.83
N ALA A 47 -7.40 21.92 -2.69
CA ALA A 47 -7.40 22.62 -1.41
C ALA A 47 -8.82 22.85 -0.86
N GLU A 48 -9.77 23.22 -1.73
CA GLU A 48 -11.19 23.34 -1.38
C GLU A 48 -11.77 21.99 -0.95
N ARG A 49 -11.51 20.92 -1.72
CA ARG A 49 -11.97 19.55 -1.40
C ARG A 49 -11.39 19.03 -0.09
N LEU A 50 -10.15 19.35 0.25
CA LEU A 50 -9.52 18.92 1.51
C LEU A 50 -9.92 19.80 2.70
N GLY A 51 -10.63 20.91 2.48
CA GLY A 51 -11.09 21.83 3.52
C GLY A 51 -12.43 21.46 4.16
N VAL A 52 -13.10 20.39 3.68
CA VAL A 52 -14.39 19.92 4.20
C VAL A 52 -14.22 18.74 5.17
N GLU A 53 -15.32 18.34 5.80
CA GLU A 53 -15.33 17.22 6.74
C GLU A 53 -14.97 15.89 6.07
N LEU A 54 -14.30 15.00 6.82
CA LEU A 54 -13.83 13.70 6.31
C LEU A 54 -14.95 12.84 5.68
N THR A 55 -16.16 12.92 6.24
CA THR A 55 -17.35 12.24 5.69
C THR A 55 -17.71 12.72 4.29
N GLU A 56 -17.55 14.01 4.03
CA GLU A 56 -17.86 14.64 2.76
C GLU A 56 -16.75 14.35 1.74
N ILE A 57 -15.48 14.36 2.15
CA ILE A 57 -14.35 13.96 1.31
C ILE A 57 -14.57 12.55 0.73
N MET A 58 -14.91 11.57 1.57
CA MET A 58 -15.12 10.19 1.12
C MET A 58 -16.30 10.03 0.14
N LEU A 59 -17.27 10.95 0.14
CA LEU A 59 -18.43 10.93 -0.76
C LEU A 59 -18.16 11.66 -2.07
N GLN A 60 -17.15 12.52 -2.11
CA GLN A 60 -16.82 13.35 -3.26
C GLN A 60 -15.51 12.87 -3.88
N ASN A 61 -15.61 12.10 -4.95
CA ASN A 61 -14.46 11.69 -5.77
C ASN A 61 -14.79 11.79 -7.26
N PRO A 62 -13.77 11.97 -8.13
CA PRO A 62 -13.97 12.11 -9.58
C PRO A 62 -14.71 10.94 -10.23
N TRP A 63 -14.63 9.75 -9.63
CA TRP A 63 -15.21 8.51 -10.17
C TRP A 63 -16.61 8.19 -9.66
N GLN A 64 -17.17 8.99 -8.76
CA GLN A 64 -18.48 8.75 -8.11
C GLN A 64 -18.56 7.38 -7.41
N THR A 65 -17.47 6.94 -6.79
CA THR A 65 -17.42 5.71 -5.99
C THR A 65 -18.19 5.85 -4.68
N LEU A 66 -18.52 4.71 -4.05
CA LEU A 66 -19.06 4.72 -2.69
C LEU A 66 -18.01 5.18 -1.68
N ALA A 67 -18.45 5.69 -0.52
CA ALA A 67 -17.56 5.91 0.61
C ALA A 67 -16.84 4.61 1.00
N GLY A 68 -15.51 4.66 1.11
CA GLY A 68 -14.68 3.48 1.43
C GLY A 68 -14.43 2.53 0.26
N GLN A 69 -14.85 2.88 -0.97
CA GLN A 69 -14.53 2.09 -2.15
C GLN A 69 -13.10 2.37 -2.62
N ALA A 70 -12.26 1.33 -2.59
CA ALA A 70 -10.90 1.37 -3.09
C ALA A 70 -10.83 1.60 -4.61
N SER A 71 -9.76 2.25 -5.07
CA SER A 71 -9.36 2.29 -6.49
C SER A 71 -8.42 1.13 -6.82
N ASP A 72 -7.67 1.23 -7.91
CA ASP A 72 -6.68 0.26 -8.35
C ASP A 72 -5.68 -0.13 -7.25
N SER A 73 -5.11 0.82 -6.51
CA SER A 73 -4.07 0.53 -5.53
C SER A 73 -4.59 -0.37 -4.39
N GLY A 74 -5.77 -0.05 -3.85
CA GLY A 74 -6.43 -0.84 -2.82
C GLY A 74 -7.01 -2.16 -3.35
N GLU A 75 -7.61 -2.18 -4.54
CA GLU A 75 -8.16 -3.41 -5.13
C GLU A 75 -7.07 -4.43 -5.44
N LEU A 76 -5.95 -4.00 -6.02
CA LEU A 76 -4.81 -4.89 -6.32
C LEU A 76 -4.16 -5.41 -5.03
N ALA A 77 -4.04 -4.57 -4.00
CA ALA A 77 -3.56 -5.00 -2.68
C ALA A 77 -4.49 -6.06 -2.06
N VAL A 78 -5.82 -5.90 -2.14
CA VAL A 78 -6.79 -6.90 -1.66
C VAL A 78 -6.66 -8.21 -2.44
N LEU A 79 -6.49 -8.17 -3.76
CA LEU A 79 -6.26 -9.37 -4.56
C LEU A 79 -4.97 -10.08 -4.15
N LEU A 80 -3.90 -9.32 -3.89
CA LEU A 80 -2.64 -9.87 -3.37
C LEU A 80 -2.83 -10.50 -1.98
N CYS A 81 -3.60 -9.88 -1.07
CA CYS A 81 -3.99 -10.50 0.20
C CYS A 81 -4.69 -11.84 0.00
N ARG A 82 -5.66 -11.91 -0.93
CA ARG A 82 -6.40 -13.16 -1.21
C ARG A 82 -5.47 -14.25 -1.74
N LEU A 83 -4.53 -13.88 -2.60
CA LEU A 83 -3.50 -14.80 -3.10
C LEU A 83 -2.64 -15.34 -1.96
N LEU A 84 -2.08 -14.47 -1.13
CA LEU A 84 -1.24 -14.85 0.02
C LEU A 84 -2.02 -15.72 1.01
N ALA A 85 -3.27 -15.36 1.30
CA ALA A 85 -4.15 -16.13 2.19
C ALA A 85 -4.48 -17.52 1.62
N HIS A 86 -4.57 -17.66 0.30
CA HIS A 86 -4.89 -18.92 -0.37
C HIS A 86 -3.71 -19.89 -0.41
N TYR A 87 -2.57 -19.41 -0.90
CA TYR A 87 -1.37 -20.23 -1.13
C TYR A 87 -0.49 -20.36 0.12
N GLY A 88 -0.54 -19.39 1.04
CA GLY A 88 0.38 -19.31 2.19
C GLY A 88 1.80 -18.89 1.80
N GLU A 89 1.98 -18.41 0.57
CA GLU A 89 3.22 -17.86 0.02
C GLU A 89 2.90 -17.03 -1.22
N TYR A 90 3.86 -16.21 -1.67
CA TYR A 90 3.73 -15.48 -2.92
C TYR A 90 3.92 -16.39 -4.13
N GLN A 91 3.10 -16.20 -5.16
CA GLN A 91 3.09 -16.98 -6.40
C GLN A 91 2.98 -16.02 -7.59
N GLU A 92 4.06 -15.88 -8.37
CA GLU A 92 4.15 -14.94 -9.51
C GLU A 92 3.03 -15.15 -10.54
N GLU A 93 2.82 -16.40 -10.95
CA GLU A 93 1.79 -16.75 -11.94
C GLU A 93 0.38 -16.44 -11.41
N GLY A 94 0.13 -16.72 -10.13
CA GLY A 94 -1.14 -16.40 -9.48
C GLY A 94 -1.38 -14.89 -9.41
N ALA A 95 -0.34 -14.10 -9.13
CA ALA A 95 -0.45 -12.65 -9.05
C ALA A 95 -0.73 -12.05 -10.42
N TRP A 96 -0.01 -12.51 -11.46
CA TRP A 96 -0.28 -12.14 -12.85
C TRP A 96 -1.73 -12.44 -13.26
N GLN A 97 -2.22 -13.65 -13.00
CA GLN A 97 -3.61 -14.04 -13.31
C GLN A 97 -4.63 -13.19 -12.56
N ALA A 98 -4.36 -12.83 -11.30
CA ALA A 98 -5.23 -11.96 -10.51
C ALA A 98 -5.29 -10.54 -11.08
N TYR A 99 -4.15 -9.97 -11.49
CA TYR A 99 -4.08 -8.63 -12.07
C TYR A 99 -4.67 -8.57 -13.49
N GLU A 100 -4.45 -9.59 -14.32
CA GLU A 100 -5.11 -9.73 -15.62
C GLU A 100 -6.64 -9.85 -15.45
N TYR A 101 -7.09 -10.66 -14.49
CA TYR A 101 -8.51 -10.74 -14.15
C TYR A 101 -9.06 -9.38 -13.70
N TRP A 102 -8.34 -8.67 -12.84
CA TRP A 102 -8.72 -7.33 -12.39
C TRP A 102 -8.92 -6.39 -13.57
N LEU A 103 -8.00 -6.32 -14.52
CA LEU A 103 -8.14 -5.47 -15.71
C LEU A 103 -9.36 -5.85 -16.55
N ARG A 104 -9.63 -7.16 -16.71
CA ARG A 104 -10.80 -7.67 -17.43
C ARG A 104 -12.14 -7.34 -16.78
N THR A 105 -12.15 -6.97 -15.50
CA THR A 105 -13.37 -6.53 -14.80
C THR A 105 -13.71 -5.06 -15.06
N GLU A 106 -12.95 -4.39 -15.95
CA GLU A 106 -13.12 -2.99 -16.33
C GLU A 106 -13.14 -2.04 -15.11
N PRO A 107 -12.00 -1.91 -14.39
CA PRO A 107 -11.89 -0.97 -13.27
C PRO A 107 -12.11 0.47 -13.74
N PHE A 108 -12.63 1.30 -12.85
CA PHE A 108 -12.94 2.70 -13.14
C PHE A 108 -11.70 3.61 -13.15
N ALA A 109 -10.65 3.19 -12.45
CA ALA A 109 -9.34 3.82 -12.43
C ALA A 109 -8.32 2.77 -12.89
N VAL A 110 -7.67 3.00 -14.03
CA VAL A 110 -6.63 2.11 -14.56
C VAL A 110 -5.45 2.96 -15.00
N PRO A 111 -4.33 2.93 -14.26
CA PRO A 111 -3.11 3.61 -14.70
C PRO A 111 -2.62 3.06 -16.04
N GLU A 112 -2.16 3.94 -16.93
CA GLU A 112 -1.83 3.57 -18.31
C GLU A 112 -0.63 2.63 -18.38
N GLU A 113 0.35 2.81 -17.49
CA GLU A 113 1.52 1.94 -17.39
C GLU A 113 1.16 0.53 -16.91
N LEU A 114 0.24 0.42 -15.95
CA LEU A 114 -0.26 -0.88 -15.48
C LEU A 114 -1.03 -1.59 -16.60
N LYS A 115 -1.89 -0.85 -17.28
CA LYS A 115 -2.66 -1.35 -18.43
C LYS A 115 -1.75 -1.85 -19.55
N CYS A 116 -0.76 -1.05 -19.96
CA CYS A 116 0.21 -1.45 -20.98
C CYS A 116 0.94 -2.73 -20.58
N ALA A 117 1.39 -2.81 -19.32
CA ALA A 117 2.07 -4.00 -18.82
C ALA A 117 1.19 -5.25 -18.87
N LEU A 118 -0.05 -5.18 -18.35
CA LEU A 118 -0.99 -6.31 -18.34
C LEU A 118 -1.45 -6.73 -19.74
N LEU A 119 -1.33 -5.84 -20.74
CA LEU A 119 -1.52 -6.16 -22.16
C LEU A 119 -0.23 -6.65 -22.84
N SER A 120 0.75 -7.13 -22.04
CA SER A 120 2.04 -7.66 -22.48
C SER A 120 2.96 -6.65 -23.20
N ALA A 121 2.84 -5.37 -22.85
CA ALA A 121 3.68 -4.29 -23.34
C ALA A 121 4.22 -3.42 -22.19
N PRO A 122 4.97 -4.00 -21.23
CA PRO A 122 5.51 -3.23 -20.11
C PRO A 122 6.54 -2.20 -20.60
N ASN A 123 6.54 -1.03 -19.99
CA ASN A 123 7.55 0.00 -20.22
C ASN A 123 8.71 -0.18 -19.24
N GLU A 124 9.88 -0.59 -19.74
CA GLU A 124 11.09 -0.80 -18.94
C GLU A 124 11.66 0.49 -18.31
N ASP A 125 11.37 1.63 -18.92
CA ASP A 125 11.81 2.94 -18.43
C ASP A 125 10.83 3.57 -17.43
N SER A 126 9.61 3.01 -17.30
CA SER A 126 8.61 3.54 -16.38
C SER A 126 9.06 3.43 -14.93
N VAL A 127 8.84 4.51 -14.18
CA VAL A 127 9.09 4.57 -12.74
C VAL A 127 7.84 5.00 -11.95
N ALA A 128 6.65 4.58 -12.40
CA ALA A 128 5.38 4.87 -11.73
C ALA A 128 5.26 4.19 -10.34
N CYS A 129 4.38 4.73 -9.48
CA CYS A 129 4.22 4.24 -8.10
C CYS A 129 3.24 3.04 -7.97
N THR A 130 2.45 2.71 -8.99
CA THR A 130 1.36 1.72 -8.91
C THR A 130 1.79 0.34 -8.38
N ALA A 131 3.00 -0.13 -8.69
CA ALA A 131 3.52 -1.37 -8.12
C ALA A 131 3.90 -1.26 -6.64
N LEU A 132 4.51 -0.14 -6.24
CA LEU A 132 4.86 0.12 -4.84
C LEU A 132 3.60 0.24 -3.97
N ALA A 133 2.53 0.87 -4.48
CA ALA A 133 1.30 1.09 -3.74
C ALA A 133 0.51 -0.20 -3.43
N ARG A 134 0.62 -1.24 -4.26
CA ARG A 134 -0.11 -2.50 -4.05
C ARG A 134 0.65 -3.56 -3.23
N VAL A 135 1.96 -3.43 -3.05
CA VAL A 135 2.83 -4.56 -2.63
C VAL A 135 2.93 -4.75 -1.10
N ALA A 136 2.43 -3.80 -0.31
CA ALA A 136 2.46 -3.84 1.15
C ALA A 136 1.95 -5.16 1.79
N PRO A 137 0.90 -5.85 1.25
CA PRO A 137 0.43 -7.13 1.79
C PRO A 137 1.48 -8.23 1.90
N VAL A 138 2.55 -8.20 1.08
CA VAL A 138 3.65 -9.16 1.18
C VAL A 138 4.27 -9.14 2.58
N ALA A 139 4.33 -7.98 3.24
CA ALA A 139 4.88 -7.84 4.59
C ALA A 139 4.10 -8.65 5.65
N LEU A 140 2.82 -8.96 5.41
CA LEU A 140 2.02 -9.76 6.34
C LEU A 140 2.52 -11.20 6.49
N MET A 141 3.34 -11.69 5.56
CA MET A 141 3.96 -13.01 5.61
C MET A 141 5.16 -13.08 6.58
N VAL A 142 5.48 -11.97 7.26
CA VAL A 142 6.66 -11.89 8.14
C VAL A 142 6.74 -12.99 9.21
N PRO A 143 5.65 -13.49 9.84
CA PRO A 143 5.81 -14.52 10.87
C PRO A 143 6.27 -15.88 10.29
N GLN A 144 6.20 -16.05 8.97
CA GLN A 144 6.66 -17.26 8.26
C GLN A 144 7.94 -17.06 7.45
N GLN A 145 8.38 -15.81 7.24
CA GLN A 145 9.38 -15.49 6.23
C GLN A 145 10.40 -14.46 6.71
N SER A 146 11.62 -14.56 6.22
CA SER A 146 12.67 -13.58 6.52
C SER A 146 12.49 -12.28 5.70
N LEU A 147 12.92 -11.14 6.21
CA LEU A 147 12.89 -9.86 5.47
C LEU A 147 13.50 -9.94 4.05
N PRO A 148 14.66 -10.60 3.82
CA PRO A 148 15.18 -10.77 2.45
C PRO A 148 14.25 -11.56 1.52
N GLN A 149 13.50 -12.53 2.04
CA GLN A 149 12.53 -13.29 1.25
C GLN A 149 11.31 -12.44 0.90
N LEU A 150 10.83 -11.64 1.86
CA LEU A 150 9.74 -10.68 1.62
C LEU A 150 10.17 -9.64 0.56
N ALA A 151 11.41 -9.15 0.63
CA ALA A 151 11.97 -8.26 -0.37
C ALA A 151 11.99 -8.90 -1.75
N ALA A 152 12.44 -10.16 -1.85
CA ALA A 152 12.48 -10.90 -3.10
C ALA A 152 11.08 -11.08 -3.72
N TRP A 153 10.06 -11.39 -2.90
CA TRP A 153 8.67 -11.47 -3.36
C TRP A 153 8.12 -10.12 -3.81
N ALA A 154 8.42 -9.03 -3.08
CA ALA A 154 8.00 -7.69 -3.47
C ALA A 154 8.65 -7.23 -4.79
N MET A 155 9.94 -7.56 -4.99
CA MET A 155 10.64 -7.34 -6.25
C MET A 155 10.02 -8.14 -7.39
N ALA A 156 9.70 -9.41 -7.16
CA ALA A 156 9.06 -10.28 -8.15
C ALA A 156 7.67 -9.79 -8.55
N ASP A 157 6.82 -9.37 -7.59
CA ASP A 157 5.52 -8.77 -7.88
C ASP A 157 5.63 -7.48 -8.66
N THR A 158 6.59 -6.63 -8.29
CA THR A 158 6.85 -5.37 -8.97
C THR A 158 7.25 -5.63 -10.43
N ALA A 159 8.15 -6.59 -10.66
CA ALA A 159 8.68 -6.91 -11.98
C ALA A 159 7.60 -7.39 -12.97
N LEU A 160 6.47 -7.92 -12.49
CA LEU A 160 5.36 -8.32 -13.35
C LEU A 160 4.85 -7.17 -14.22
N THR A 161 4.76 -5.96 -13.65
CA THR A 161 4.19 -4.79 -14.36
C THR A 161 5.15 -3.62 -14.52
N HIS A 162 6.15 -3.53 -13.64
CA HIS A 162 7.15 -2.48 -13.60
C HIS A 162 8.54 -3.13 -13.57
N PRO A 163 9.04 -3.63 -14.72
CA PRO A 163 10.31 -4.36 -14.78
C PRO A 163 11.53 -3.47 -14.49
N ASN A 164 11.37 -2.15 -14.39
CA ASN A 164 12.43 -1.25 -13.99
C ASN A 164 13.03 -1.66 -12.63
N MET A 165 14.34 -1.89 -12.59
CA MET A 165 15.04 -2.34 -11.38
C MET A 165 14.93 -1.36 -10.21
N LEU A 166 14.80 -0.06 -10.49
CA LEU A 166 14.60 0.95 -9.45
C LEU A 166 13.27 0.72 -8.73
N CYS A 167 12.18 0.47 -9.46
CA CYS A 167 10.88 0.15 -8.87
C CYS A 167 10.97 -1.11 -8.01
N GLN A 168 11.60 -2.16 -8.52
CA GLN A 168 11.78 -3.41 -7.78
C GLN A 168 12.53 -3.18 -6.46
N GLN A 169 13.65 -2.45 -6.51
CA GLN A 169 14.47 -2.17 -5.32
C GLN A 169 13.73 -1.33 -4.28
N ILE A 170 12.95 -0.32 -4.69
CA ILE A 170 12.12 0.48 -3.79
C ILE A 170 11.08 -0.42 -3.11
N SER A 171 10.34 -1.22 -3.88
CA SER A 171 9.34 -2.15 -3.33
C SER A 171 9.95 -3.17 -2.38
N GLY A 172 11.14 -3.69 -2.68
CA GLY A 172 11.89 -4.59 -1.80
C GLY A 172 12.24 -3.93 -0.46
N LEU A 173 12.82 -2.73 -0.49
CA LEU A 173 13.15 -1.97 0.73
C LEU A 173 11.90 -1.61 1.54
N TYR A 174 10.84 -1.18 0.87
CA TYR A 174 9.58 -0.80 1.48
C TYR A 174 8.94 -1.99 2.23
N VAL A 175 8.84 -3.16 1.59
CA VAL A 175 8.29 -4.36 2.23
C VAL A 175 9.20 -4.87 3.36
N MET A 176 10.53 -4.75 3.24
CA MET A 176 11.43 -5.05 4.36
C MET A 176 11.17 -4.13 5.56
N ALA A 177 10.97 -2.84 5.33
CA ALA A 177 10.65 -1.87 6.38
C ALA A 177 9.31 -2.19 7.07
N LEU A 178 8.26 -2.47 6.28
CA LEU A 178 6.98 -2.91 6.80
C LEU A 178 7.11 -4.19 7.64
N GLY A 179 7.77 -5.22 7.12
CA GLY A 179 8.00 -6.47 7.85
C GLY A 179 8.76 -6.25 9.16
N HIS A 180 9.78 -5.39 9.15
CA HIS A 180 10.52 -5.03 10.35
C HIS A 180 9.64 -4.34 11.40
N LEU A 181 8.82 -3.37 10.99
CA LEU A 181 7.86 -2.70 11.87
C LEU A 181 6.85 -3.66 12.49
N LEU A 182 6.37 -4.65 11.72
CA LEU A 182 5.41 -5.64 12.20
C LEU A 182 5.99 -6.53 13.30
N GLU A 183 7.24 -6.97 13.17
CA GLU A 183 7.89 -7.89 14.13
C GLU A 183 8.56 -7.19 15.33
N ASN A 184 8.95 -5.93 15.18
CA ASN A 184 9.82 -5.25 16.14
C ASN A 184 9.16 -3.99 16.68
N ASP A 185 9.46 -3.67 17.94
CA ASP A 185 9.22 -2.32 18.46
C ASP A 185 10.33 -1.42 17.92
N CYS A 186 10.00 -0.58 16.94
CA CYS A 186 10.94 0.22 16.17
C CYS A 186 10.34 1.61 15.99
N SER A 187 11.10 2.63 16.39
CA SER A 187 10.70 4.02 16.20
C SER A 187 10.88 4.47 14.74
N ALA A 188 10.25 5.58 14.37
CA ALA A 188 10.44 6.20 13.05
C ALA A 188 11.92 6.50 12.75
N ASP A 189 12.64 7.06 13.73
CA ASP A 189 14.07 7.39 13.62
C ASP A 189 14.93 6.14 13.43
N ASP A 190 14.65 5.07 14.20
CA ASP A 190 15.38 3.80 14.09
C ASP A 190 15.13 3.15 12.72
N LEU A 191 13.88 3.18 12.23
CA LEU A 191 13.55 2.63 10.92
C LEU A 191 14.23 3.39 9.80
N TYR A 192 14.28 4.72 9.89
CA TYR A 192 15.00 5.56 8.93
C TYR A 192 16.50 5.19 8.85
N LEU A 193 17.16 5.04 10.00
CA LEU A 193 18.56 4.62 10.04
C LEU A 193 18.77 3.22 9.46
N LEU A 194 17.87 2.28 9.76
CA LEU A 194 17.89 0.93 9.19
C LEU A 194 17.70 0.95 7.67
N LEU A 195 16.75 1.73 7.16
CA LEU A 195 16.51 1.89 5.73
C LEU A 195 17.76 2.40 5.00
N LYS A 196 18.43 3.40 5.58
CA LYS A 196 19.68 3.95 5.05
C LYS A 196 20.80 2.90 5.02
N ASP A 197 20.95 2.13 6.11
CA ASP A 197 21.93 1.06 6.19
C ASP A 197 21.65 -0.07 5.19
N TRP A 198 20.40 -0.51 5.08
CA TRP A 198 19.99 -1.53 4.12
C TRP A 198 20.20 -1.08 2.67
N ALA A 199 19.81 0.14 2.33
CA ALA A 199 20.01 0.69 0.99
C ALA A 199 21.50 0.68 0.59
N SER A 200 22.39 1.04 1.53
CA SER A 200 23.84 0.99 1.33
C SER A 200 24.39 -0.43 1.20
N GLN A 201 24.00 -1.34 2.11
CA GLN A 201 24.47 -2.72 2.12
C GLN A 201 24.00 -3.53 0.90
N LEU A 202 22.75 -3.32 0.49
CA LEU A 202 22.15 -3.97 -0.68
C LEU A 202 22.60 -3.33 -2.00
N LYS A 203 23.31 -2.19 -1.95
CA LYS A 203 23.82 -1.45 -3.11
C LYS A 203 22.72 -1.12 -4.12
N VAL A 204 21.59 -0.60 -3.61
CA VAL A 204 20.48 -0.15 -4.45
C VAL A 204 20.89 1.05 -5.32
N ASP A 205 20.05 1.40 -6.29
CA ASP A 205 20.26 2.58 -7.15
C ASP A 205 20.55 3.83 -6.30
N LYS A 206 21.54 4.61 -6.70
CA LYS A 206 21.98 5.83 -5.98
C LYS A 206 20.86 6.86 -5.85
N ARG A 207 19.89 6.87 -6.77
CA ARG A 207 18.70 7.72 -6.68
C ARG A 207 17.84 7.37 -5.47
N ILE A 208 17.72 6.07 -5.14
CA ILE A 208 16.99 5.61 -3.95
C ILE A 208 17.72 6.06 -2.68
N ILE A 209 19.05 5.86 -2.62
CA ILE A 209 19.86 6.32 -1.49
C ILE A 209 19.70 7.84 -1.29
N ARG A 210 19.74 8.60 -2.39
CA ARG A 210 19.58 10.05 -2.37
C ARG A 210 18.23 10.47 -1.79
N VAL A 211 17.12 9.86 -2.21
CA VAL A 211 15.81 10.28 -1.70
C VAL A 211 15.58 9.85 -0.25
N ILE A 212 16.19 8.74 0.21
CA ILE A 212 16.24 8.39 1.63
C ILE A 212 16.98 9.51 2.39
N ASP A 213 18.17 9.91 1.93
CA ASP A 213 18.94 10.97 2.59
C ASP A 213 18.20 12.33 2.61
N GLU A 214 17.54 12.70 1.50
CA GLU A 214 16.79 13.96 1.39
C GLU A 214 15.54 13.99 2.28
N ALA A 215 14.87 12.85 2.51
CA ALA A 215 13.68 12.75 3.35
C ALA A 215 13.90 13.18 4.81
N LEU A 216 15.15 13.24 5.29
CA LEU A 216 15.49 13.77 6.63
C LEU A 216 15.45 15.30 6.68
N PHE A 217 15.38 16.00 5.55
CA PHE A 217 15.51 17.45 5.51
C PHE A 217 14.36 18.11 4.77
N VAL A 218 13.87 17.48 3.71
CA VAL A 218 12.83 18.04 2.85
C VAL A 218 11.89 16.96 2.32
N PRO A 219 10.60 17.29 2.13
CA PRO A 219 9.70 16.46 1.34
C PRO A 219 10.11 16.51 -0.16
N PRO A 220 9.52 15.67 -1.02
CA PRO A 220 9.75 15.78 -2.46
C PRO A 220 9.42 17.18 -2.97
N ALA A 221 10.26 17.70 -3.86
CA ALA A 221 10.14 19.07 -4.35
C ALA A 221 9.01 19.25 -5.38
N ASP A 222 8.75 18.21 -6.18
CA ASP A 222 7.81 18.25 -7.29
C ASP A 222 7.12 16.89 -7.42
N PHE A 223 5.83 16.86 -7.12
CA PHE A 223 5.00 15.65 -7.10
C PHE A 223 4.45 15.29 -8.49
N GLU A 224 4.56 16.19 -9.47
CA GLU A 224 3.98 16.02 -10.80
C GLU A 224 4.99 15.43 -11.80
N GLN A 225 6.25 15.16 -11.39
CA GLN A 225 7.29 14.64 -12.30
C GLN A 225 7.02 13.17 -12.67
N PRO A 226 6.67 12.86 -13.94
CA PRO A 226 6.31 11.50 -14.33
C PRO A 226 7.48 10.52 -14.18
N ASP A 227 8.69 10.96 -14.51
CA ASP A 227 9.92 10.15 -14.49
C ASP A 227 10.52 9.99 -13.09
N SER A 228 9.76 10.23 -12.01
CA SER A 228 10.23 10.08 -10.63
C SER A 228 9.14 9.64 -9.64
N GLN A 229 7.96 9.23 -10.10
CA GLN A 229 6.81 8.96 -9.23
C GLN A 229 7.11 7.97 -8.10
N ALA A 230 7.72 6.81 -8.37
CA ALA A 230 8.07 5.84 -7.32
C ALA A 230 9.07 6.39 -6.30
N LEU A 231 10.02 7.23 -6.74
CA LEU A 231 10.98 7.90 -5.85
C LEU A 231 10.29 8.94 -4.97
N ILE A 232 9.41 9.76 -5.56
CA ILE A 232 8.60 10.76 -4.87
C ILE A 232 7.73 10.09 -3.81
N CYS A 233 7.04 9.02 -4.21
CA CYS A 233 6.14 8.23 -3.38
C CYS A 233 6.88 7.65 -2.16
N PHE A 234 8.06 7.06 -2.39
CA PHE A 234 8.89 6.50 -1.32
C PHE A 234 9.49 7.58 -0.40
N GLN A 235 10.01 8.67 -0.96
CA GLN A 235 10.50 9.80 -0.18
C GLN A 235 9.40 10.44 0.66
N ASN A 236 8.21 10.62 0.10
CA ASN A 236 7.04 11.14 0.82
C ASN A 236 6.69 10.24 2.01
N ALA A 237 6.63 8.92 1.81
CA ALA A 237 6.34 7.99 2.91
C ALA A 237 7.36 8.11 4.05
N ILE A 238 8.65 8.22 3.75
CA ILE A 238 9.71 8.42 4.77
C ILE A 238 9.58 9.79 5.43
N TRP A 239 9.35 10.86 4.66
CA TRP A 239 9.13 12.21 5.20
C TRP A 239 7.95 12.24 6.18
N GLN A 240 6.80 11.68 5.79
CA GLN A 240 5.63 11.65 6.65
C GLN A 240 5.85 10.79 7.90
N LEU A 241 6.57 9.67 7.79
CA LEU A 241 6.96 8.85 8.95
C LEU A 241 7.78 9.65 9.97
N LEU A 242 8.67 10.54 9.51
CA LEU A 242 9.56 11.32 10.38
C LEU A 242 8.87 12.56 10.98
N TYR A 243 7.90 13.16 10.29
CA TYR A 243 7.43 14.52 10.61
C TYR A 243 5.93 14.68 10.85
N ALA A 244 5.09 13.76 10.38
CA ALA A 244 3.66 13.89 10.59
C ALA A 244 3.31 13.73 12.07
N GLN A 245 2.31 14.47 12.53
CA GLN A 245 1.86 14.41 13.93
C GLN A 245 1.02 13.17 14.20
N ASP A 246 0.19 12.80 13.23
CA ASP A 246 -0.72 11.67 13.26
C ASP A 246 -1.01 11.20 11.83
N TYR A 247 -1.76 10.12 11.69
CA TYR A 247 -2.10 9.57 10.38
C TYR A 247 -2.87 10.53 9.48
N LEU A 248 -3.84 11.30 10.01
CA LEU A 248 -4.62 12.21 9.18
C LEU A 248 -3.81 13.41 8.72
N ASP A 249 -2.96 13.95 9.59
CA ASP A 249 -1.99 15.01 9.24
C ASP A 249 -1.11 14.56 8.06
N ALA A 250 -0.55 13.35 8.13
CA ALA A 250 0.24 12.76 7.04
C ALA A 250 -0.55 12.62 5.74
N MET A 251 -1.79 12.13 5.82
CA MET A 251 -2.67 12.00 4.66
C MET A 251 -2.93 13.38 4.06
N PHE A 252 -3.39 14.34 4.85
CA PHE A 252 -3.70 15.67 4.34
C PHE A 252 -2.48 16.40 3.76
N ASP A 253 -1.30 16.30 4.37
CA ASP A 253 -0.08 16.88 3.80
C ASP A 253 0.28 16.21 2.47
N THR A 254 0.23 14.87 2.41
CA THR A 254 0.48 14.09 1.18
C THR A 254 -0.50 14.49 0.07
N LEU A 255 -1.80 14.58 0.38
CA LEU A 255 -2.83 14.92 -0.59
C LEU A 255 -2.70 16.36 -1.09
N LYS A 256 -2.36 17.32 -0.21
CA LYS A 256 -2.17 18.72 -0.61
C LYS A 256 -1.08 18.88 -1.67
N ARG A 257 -0.06 18.02 -1.66
CA ARG A 257 1.10 18.07 -2.57
C ARG A 257 0.76 17.69 -4.01
N GLY A 258 -0.25 16.86 -4.24
CA GLY A 258 -0.69 16.48 -5.58
C GLY A 258 0.08 15.32 -6.19
N GLY A 259 0.21 15.34 -7.52
CA GLY A 259 0.68 14.19 -8.29
C GLY A 259 -0.29 13.00 -8.19
N ASP A 260 0.29 11.82 -8.04
CA ASP A 260 -0.43 10.56 -7.86
C ASP A 260 -0.90 10.41 -6.40
N THR A 261 -1.96 11.15 -6.05
CA THR A 261 -2.41 11.30 -4.67
C THR A 261 -2.87 9.98 -4.04
N ALA A 262 -3.52 9.09 -4.80
CA ALA A 262 -3.95 7.78 -4.32
C ALA A 262 -2.74 6.90 -3.96
N ASN A 263 -1.80 6.70 -4.88
CA ASN A 263 -0.64 5.84 -4.60
C ASN A 263 0.26 6.42 -3.52
N ASN A 264 0.50 7.74 -3.53
CA ASN A 264 1.31 8.41 -2.50
C ASN A 264 0.70 8.23 -1.10
N ALA A 265 -0.62 8.40 -0.98
CA ALA A 265 -1.33 8.22 0.29
C ALA A 265 -1.40 6.75 0.72
N SER A 266 -1.60 5.81 -0.20
CA SER A 266 -1.59 4.37 0.08
C SER A 266 -0.25 3.88 0.66
N VAL A 267 0.87 4.24 0.02
CA VAL A 267 2.21 3.84 0.47
C VAL A 267 2.53 4.45 1.84
N THR A 268 2.23 5.73 2.00
CA THR A 268 2.44 6.46 3.26
C THR A 268 1.56 5.86 4.36
N GLY A 269 0.29 5.62 4.07
CA GLY A 269 -0.69 5.15 5.02
C GLY A 269 -0.37 3.74 5.52
N ALA A 270 0.09 2.83 4.65
CA ALA A 270 0.50 1.50 5.09
C ALA A 270 1.73 1.57 6.01
N LEU A 271 2.69 2.46 5.75
CA LEU A 271 3.88 2.63 6.57
C LEU A 271 3.55 3.14 7.97
N LEU A 272 2.75 4.21 8.06
CA LEU A 272 2.30 4.77 9.34
C LEU A 272 1.43 3.79 10.11
N GLY A 273 0.53 3.10 9.41
CA GLY A 273 -0.33 2.08 10.00
C GLY A 273 0.46 0.89 10.55
N ALA A 274 1.52 0.44 9.86
CA ALA A 274 2.43 -0.59 10.36
C ALA A 274 3.24 -0.11 11.58
N CYS A 275 3.60 1.19 11.62
CA CYS A 275 4.37 1.79 12.71
C CYS A 275 3.53 1.96 13.98
N TYR A 276 2.35 2.59 13.87
CA TYR A 276 1.54 3.02 15.02
C TYR A 276 0.34 2.11 15.33
N GLY A 277 -0.02 1.23 14.39
CA GLY A 277 -1.12 0.28 14.54
C GLY A 277 -2.50 0.83 14.16
N VAL A 278 -3.49 -0.06 14.13
CA VAL A 278 -4.83 0.19 13.58
C VAL A 278 -5.62 1.30 14.29
N ALA A 279 -5.31 1.58 15.55
CA ALA A 279 -5.97 2.63 16.33
C ALA A 279 -5.69 4.02 15.75
N GLU A 280 -4.56 4.20 15.09
CA GLU A 280 -4.14 5.43 14.45
C GLU A 280 -4.99 5.75 13.18
N VAL A 281 -5.51 4.71 12.52
CA VAL A 281 -6.39 4.90 11.36
C VAL A 281 -7.82 5.22 11.81
N PRO A 282 -8.40 6.37 11.39
CA PRO A 282 -9.72 6.80 11.87
C PRO A 282 -10.80 5.74 11.73
N GLN A 283 -11.53 5.49 12.81
CA GLN A 283 -12.59 4.47 12.85
C GLN A 283 -13.66 4.70 11.77
N LEU A 284 -13.94 5.95 11.42
CA LEU A 284 -14.87 6.30 10.35
C LEU A 284 -14.42 5.75 8.99
N LEU A 285 -13.14 5.87 8.63
CA LEU A 285 -12.57 5.33 7.40
C LEU A 285 -12.60 3.80 7.41
N ARG A 286 -12.18 3.19 8.52
CA ARG A 286 -12.23 1.73 8.70
C ARG A 286 -13.65 1.19 8.55
N ASN A 287 -14.64 1.90 9.10
CA ASN A 287 -16.05 1.56 8.95
C ASN A 287 -16.52 1.70 7.50
N ALA A 288 -16.18 2.80 6.82
CA ALA A 288 -16.54 3.00 5.42
C ALA A 288 -16.01 1.86 4.54
N ILE A 289 -14.73 1.50 4.69
CA ILE A 289 -14.08 0.39 3.97
C ILE A 289 -14.79 -0.94 4.23
N THR A 290 -15.02 -1.30 5.50
CA THR A 290 -15.62 -2.59 5.87
C THR A 290 -17.09 -2.74 5.47
N HIS A 291 -17.81 -1.63 5.33
CA HIS A 291 -19.23 -1.61 4.95
C HIS A 291 -19.45 -1.33 3.46
N CYS A 292 -18.41 -0.95 2.71
CA CYS A 292 -18.51 -0.70 1.28
C CYS A 292 -18.85 -1.99 0.52
N ARG A 293 -19.94 -1.96 -0.26
CA ARG A 293 -20.42 -3.06 -1.10
C ARG A 293 -20.80 -2.49 -2.47
N PRO A 294 -19.84 -2.32 -3.40
CA PRO A 294 -20.14 -1.80 -4.73
C PRO A 294 -20.77 -2.88 -5.62
N LEU A 295 -21.94 -3.38 -5.21
CA LEU A 295 -22.67 -4.43 -5.92
C LEU A 295 -23.50 -3.84 -7.06
N LYS A 296 -23.38 -4.44 -8.25
CA LYS A 296 -24.12 -4.02 -9.44
C LYS A 296 -25.63 -4.01 -9.19
N GLY A 297 -26.28 -2.89 -9.52
CA GLY A 297 -27.73 -2.72 -9.40
C GLY A 297 -28.21 -2.22 -8.03
N GLN A 298 -27.32 -2.05 -7.04
CA GLN A 298 -27.68 -1.38 -5.79
C GLN A 298 -27.78 0.14 -5.96
N PHE A 299 -28.66 0.77 -5.17
CA PHE A 299 -28.83 2.22 -5.18
C PHE A 299 -27.53 2.93 -4.79
N GLY A 300 -27.17 3.98 -5.54
CA GLY A 300 -25.94 4.75 -5.32
C GLY A 300 -24.66 4.15 -5.91
N VAL A 301 -24.67 2.89 -6.35
CA VAL A 301 -23.48 2.26 -6.95
C VAL A 301 -23.31 2.69 -8.41
N ARG A 302 -22.31 3.53 -8.68
CA ARG A 302 -21.91 3.93 -10.04
C ARG A 302 -20.78 3.08 -10.59
N GLN A 303 -19.87 2.65 -9.73
CA GLN A 303 -18.70 1.85 -10.08
C GLN A 303 -18.79 0.46 -9.45
N PRO A 304 -19.60 -0.48 -9.99
CA PRO A 304 -19.72 -1.80 -9.41
C PRO A 304 -18.43 -2.60 -9.58
N ARG A 305 -18.05 -3.38 -8.57
CA ARG A 305 -16.83 -4.21 -8.58
C ARG A 305 -17.15 -5.65 -8.17
N PRO A 306 -16.43 -6.66 -8.66
CA PRO A 306 -16.62 -8.04 -8.21
C PRO A 306 -16.20 -8.19 -6.73
N GLU A 307 -16.83 -9.12 -6.01
CA GLU A 307 -16.62 -9.29 -4.55
C GLU A 307 -15.16 -9.55 -4.16
N CYS A 308 -14.38 -10.17 -5.05
CA CYS A 308 -12.96 -10.41 -4.82
C CYS A 308 -12.14 -9.12 -4.69
N CYS A 309 -12.60 -8.00 -5.27
CA CYS A 309 -11.96 -6.69 -5.17
C CYS A 309 -12.44 -5.89 -3.95
N TRP A 310 -13.44 -6.37 -3.22
CA TRP A 310 -13.96 -5.64 -2.06
C TRP A 310 -13.03 -5.81 -0.86
N ALA A 311 -12.72 -4.70 -0.20
CA ALA A 311 -11.90 -4.64 1.00
C ALA A 311 -12.66 -4.99 2.30
N ASN A 312 -13.90 -5.50 2.20
CA ASN A 312 -14.76 -5.72 3.33
C ASN A 312 -14.36 -6.88 4.25
N GLU A 313 -13.49 -7.76 3.78
CA GLU A 313 -12.94 -8.89 4.54
C GLU A 313 -11.50 -8.61 5.02
N VAL A 314 -11.06 -7.34 5.05
CA VAL A 314 -9.66 -7.01 5.36
C VAL A 314 -9.17 -7.55 6.71
N ASP A 315 -9.98 -7.49 7.77
CA ASP A 315 -9.62 -8.05 9.08
C ASP A 315 -9.36 -9.55 8.98
N TYR A 316 -10.28 -10.23 8.30
CA TYR A 316 -10.24 -11.68 8.14
C TYR A 316 -9.05 -12.12 7.28
N LEU A 317 -8.80 -11.45 6.15
CA LEU A 317 -7.66 -11.74 5.28
C LEU A 317 -6.33 -11.50 6.00
N THR A 318 -6.21 -10.39 6.73
CA THR A 318 -5.00 -10.06 7.50
C THR A 318 -4.70 -11.14 8.54
N GLU A 319 -5.70 -11.55 9.31
CA GLU A 319 -5.56 -12.62 10.30
C GLU A 319 -5.28 -13.97 9.66
N GLN A 320 -5.89 -14.27 8.52
CA GLN A 320 -5.65 -15.50 7.77
C GLN A 320 -4.19 -15.61 7.32
N ILE A 321 -3.63 -14.51 6.79
CA ILE A 321 -2.24 -14.46 6.33
C ILE A 321 -1.28 -14.63 7.50
N LEU A 322 -1.45 -13.83 8.57
CA LEU A 322 -0.57 -13.90 9.75
C LEU A 322 -0.54 -15.29 10.39
N THR A 323 -1.70 -15.96 10.46
CA THR A 323 -1.83 -17.25 11.16
C THR A 323 -1.60 -18.47 10.25
N GLY A 324 -1.66 -18.29 8.93
CA GLY A 324 -1.67 -19.37 7.96
C GLY A 324 -2.90 -20.30 8.05
N LYS A 325 -3.91 -19.96 8.85
CA LYS A 325 -5.10 -20.81 9.05
C LYS A 325 -6.11 -20.57 7.95
N LYS A 326 -6.50 -21.60 7.21
CA LYS A 326 -7.55 -21.49 6.18
C LYS A 326 -8.93 -21.27 6.82
N LYS A 327 -9.83 -20.59 6.11
CA LYS A 327 -11.25 -20.45 6.49
C LYS A 327 -11.81 -21.83 6.79
N PRO A 328 -12.46 -22.08 7.93
CA PRO A 328 -13.27 -23.28 8.07
C PRO A 328 -14.34 -23.23 6.96
N VAL A 329 -14.35 -24.28 6.14
CA VAL A 329 -15.30 -24.48 5.03
C VAL A 329 -16.73 -24.58 5.57
#